data_AF-A0A9R0NTK7-F1
#
_entry.id   AF-A0A9R0NTK7-F1
#
_cell.length_a   1.000
_cell.length_b   1.000
_cell.length_c   1.000
_cell.angle_alpha   90.00
_cell.angle_beta   90.00
_cell.angle_gamma   90.00
#
_symmetry.space_group_name_H-M   'P 1'
#
loop_
_entity.id
_entity.type
_entity.pdbx_description
1 polymer ?
#
loop_
_entity_poly.entity_id
_entity_poly.type
_entity_poly.pdbx_seq_one_letter_code
_entity_poly.pdbx_strand_id
1 'polypeptide(L)' 'MVLNRDAKIMERPDELAAYRSAKVHMFYLPGEATRDQLLHLVEFNLAEIITLSADRTPDVRKITGHGVERFVVRRRRR' A
#
# COMPACT_ATOMS: atom_id res chain seq x y z
N MET A 1 9.19 5.61 2.00
CA MET A 1 8.13 4.59 2.16
C MET A 1 7.10 5.11 3.15
N VAL A 2 5.82 4.80 2.93
CA VAL A 2 4.71 5.07 3.87
C VAL A 2 3.89 3.80 4.06
N LEU A 3 3.60 3.45 5.31
CA LEU A 3 2.59 2.45 5.68
C LEU A 3 1.29 3.19 6.01
N ASN A 4 0.18 2.85 5.37
CA ASN A 4 -1.10 3.50 5.58
C ASN A 4 -2.22 2.47 5.82
N ARG A 5 -3.21 2.84 6.61
CA ARG A 5 -4.39 2.05 6.96
C ARG A 5 -5.72 2.68 6.51
N ASP A 6 -5.68 3.91 5.99
CA ASP A 6 -6.88 4.61 5.54
C ASP A 6 -7.34 4.02 4.20
N ALA A 7 -8.36 3.18 4.24
CA ALA A 7 -8.96 2.56 3.07
C ALA A 7 -9.50 3.58 2.08
N LYS A 8 -9.94 4.75 2.56
CA LYS A 8 -10.57 5.77 1.71
C LYS A 8 -9.60 6.43 0.75
N ILE A 9 -8.30 6.38 1.01
CA ILE A 9 -7.29 6.90 0.07
C ILE A 9 -7.33 6.17 -1.26
N MET A 10 -7.81 4.91 -1.26
CA MET A 10 -7.97 4.09 -2.47
C MET A 10 -9.07 4.59 -3.40
N GLU A 11 -9.98 5.42 -2.88
CA GLU A 11 -11.06 6.06 -3.63
C GLU A 11 -10.69 7.47 -4.09
N ARG A 12 -9.48 7.95 -3.75
CA ARG A 12 -8.99 9.31 -4.03
C ARG A 12 -7.83 9.27 -5.04
N PRO A 13 -8.12 9.16 -6.35
CA PRO A 13 -7.11 8.98 -7.37
C PRO A 13 -6.06 10.10 -7.41
N ASP A 14 -6.45 11.33 -7.08
CA ASP A 14 -5.55 12.49 -7.06
C ASP A 14 -4.50 12.40 -5.95
N GLU A 15 -4.89 11.90 -4.77
CA GLU A 15 -3.94 11.65 -3.68
C GLU A 15 -2.94 10.54 -4.07
N LEU A 16 -3.42 9.45 -4.67
CA LEU A 16 -2.55 8.38 -5.15
C LEU A 16 -1.60 8.83 -6.27
N ALA A 17 -2.02 9.77 -7.10
CA ALA A 17 -1.15 10.39 -8.11
C ALA A 17 -0.09 11.29 -7.44
N ALA A 18 -0.46 12.04 -6.40
CA ALA A 18 0.47 12.86 -5.63
C ALA A 18 1.57 12.01 -4.99
N TYR A 19 1.25 10.89 -4.34
CA TYR A 19 2.26 9.99 -3.77
C TYR A 19 3.24 9.44 -4.82
N ARG A 20 2.72 9.05 -5.99
CA ARG A 20 3.56 8.60 -7.11
C ARG A 20 4.47 9.72 -7.62
N SER A 21 3.94 10.94 -7.76
CA SER A 21 4.72 12.12 -8.17
C SER A 21 5.81 12.49 -7.16
N ALA A 22 5.54 12.28 -5.87
CA ALA A 22 6.47 12.50 -4.77
C ALA A 22 7.50 11.37 -4.61
N LYS A 23 7.47 10.36 -5.49
CA LYS A 23 8.32 9.17 -5.45
C LYS A 23 8.24 8.39 -4.14
N VAL A 24 7.05 8.35 -3.54
CA VAL A 24 6.80 7.64 -2.29
C VAL A 24 6.22 6.25 -2.58
N HIS A 25 6.92 5.21 -2.14
CA HIS A 25 6.35 3.86 -2.05
C HIS A 25 5.30 3.82 -0.95
N MET A 26 4.07 3.45 -1.31
CA MET A 26 2.94 3.40 -0.40
C MET A 26 2.46 1.97 -0.24
N PHE A 27 2.41 1.48 1.00
CA PHE A 27 1.89 0.16 1.34
C PHE A 27 0.63 0.32 2.18
N TYR A 28 -0.45 -0.30 1.72
CA TYR A 28 -1.76 -0.24 2.33
C TYR A 28 -2.05 -1.50 3.14
N LEU A 29 -2.39 -1.29 4.41
CA LEU A 29 -2.83 -2.31 5.36
C LEU A 29 -4.36 -2.40 5.39
N PRO A 30 -4.96 -3.57 5.66
CA PRO A 30 -6.41 -3.69 5.78
C PRO A 30 -6.95 -2.81 6.92
N GLY A 31 -7.83 -1.85 6.60
CA GLY A 31 -8.33 -0.86 7.58
C GLY A 31 -9.08 -1.43 8.78
N GLU A 32 -9.78 -2.56 8.59
CA GLU A 32 -10.58 -3.27 9.60
C GLU A 32 -9.76 -4.29 10.44
N ALA A 33 -8.46 -4.44 10.18
CA ALA A 33 -7.63 -5.40 10.91
C ALA A 33 -7.31 -4.93 12.34
N THR A 34 -7.24 -5.86 13.27
CA THR A 34 -6.78 -5.61 14.65
C THR A 34 -5.30 -5.23 14.66
N ARG A 35 -4.83 -4.60 15.75
CA ARG A 35 -3.41 -4.26 15.90
C ARG A 35 -2.49 -5.47 15.69
N ASP A 36 -2.84 -6.61 16.27
CA ASP A 36 -2.00 -7.82 16.20
C ASP A 36 -1.97 -8.38 14.78
N GLN A 37 -3.09 -8.32 14.06
CA GLN A 37 -3.15 -8.66 12.64
C GLN A 37 -2.29 -7.73 11.79
N LEU A 38 -2.31 -6.42 12.08
CA LEU A 38 -1.49 -5.44 11.39
C LEU A 38 0.01 -5.71 11.61
N LEU A 39 0.41 -5.96 12.85
CA LEU A 39 1.80 -6.31 13.18
C LEU A 39 2.22 -7.59 12.46
N HIS A 40 1.40 -8.63 12.54
CA HIS A 40 1.67 -9.89 11.86
C HIS A 40 1.83 -9.71 10.34
N LEU A 41 0.98 -8.91 9.70
CA LEU A 41 1.07 -8.64 8.27
C LEU A 41 2.35 -7.87 7.90
N VAL A 42 2.79 -6.92 8.72
CA VAL A 42 4.04 -6.19 8.49
C VAL A 42 5.23 -7.12 8.69
N GLU A 43 5.26 -7.90 9.77
CA GLU A 43 6.33 -8.85 10.07
C GLU A 43 6.46 -9.91 8.98
N PHE A 44 5.33 -10.52 8.58
CA PHE A 44 5.28 -11.55 7.55
C PHE A 44 5.80 -11.04 6.20
N ASN A 45 5.47 -9.79 5.82
CA ASN A 45 5.84 -9.22 4.52
C ASN A 45 7.08 -8.31 4.59
N LEU A 46 7.80 -8.23 5.71
CA LEU A 46 8.83 -7.22 5.94
C LEU A 46 9.92 -7.23 4.86
N ALA A 47 10.40 -8.42 4.48
CA ALA A 47 11.44 -8.57 3.47
C ALA A 47 10.99 -8.07 2.09
N GLU A 48 9.74 -8.36 1.71
CA GLU A 48 9.17 -7.90 0.45
C GLU A 48 8.94 -6.38 0.46
N ILE A 49 8.43 -5.83 1.57
CA ILE A 49 8.24 -4.38 1.76
C ILE A 49 9.56 -3.62 1.59
N ILE A 50 10.65 -4.11 2.22
CA ILE A 50 11.97 -3.49 2.13
C ILE A 50 12.49 -3.57 0.69
N THR A 51 12.42 -4.75 0.07
CA THR A 51 12.86 -4.98 -1.31
C THR A 51 12.16 -4.02 -2.28
N LEU A 52 10.84 -3.93 -2.18
CA LEU A 52 10.02 -3.08 -3.03
C LEU A 52 10.21 -1.59 -2.74
N SER A 53 10.60 -1.22 -1.52
CA SER A 53 10.91 0.16 -1.15
C SER A 53 12.27 0.64 -1.69
N ALA A 54 13.20 -0.29 -1.92
CA ALA A 54 14.50 0.00 -2.52
C ALA A 54 14.43 0.15 -4.05
N ASP A 55 13.35 -0.30 -4.68
CA ASP A 55 13.08 -0.09 -6.11
C ASP A 55 12.95 1.41 -6.42
N ARG A 56 13.44 1.84 -7.59
CA ARG A 56 13.33 3.22 -8.08
C ARG A 56 11.96 3.52 -8.71
N THR A 57 11.06 2.53 -8.75
CA THR A 57 9.72 2.64 -9.32
C THR A 57 8.67 2.77 -8.19
N PRO A 58 8.38 3.99 -7.72
CA PRO A 58 7.40 4.22 -6.66
C PRO A 58 6.02 3.74 -7.09
N ASP A 59 5.40 2.91 -6.25
CA ASP A 59 4.07 2.37 -6.51
C ASP A 59 3.20 2.29 -5.25
N VAL A 60 1.90 2.12 -5.49
CA VAL A 60 0.90 1.88 -4.46
C VAL A 60 0.61 0.39 -4.40
N ARG A 61 0.84 -0.22 -3.25
CA ARG A 61 0.72 -1.66 -3.04
C ARG A 61 -0.14 -1.96 -1.81
N LYS A 62 -0.82 -3.10 -1.82
CA LYS A 62 -1.63 -3.61 -0.71
C LYS A 62 -0.90 -4.77 -0.06
N ILE A 63 -0.79 -4.75 1.26
CA ILE A 63 -0.27 -5.86 2.04
C ILE A 63 -1.43 -6.83 2.29
N THR A 64 -1.24 -8.10 1.92
CA THR A 64 -2.19 -9.19 2.17
C THR A 64 -1.51 -10.29 2.99
N GLY A 65 -2.29 -11.28 3.43
CA GLY A 65 -1.75 -12.47 4.09
C GLY A 65 -0.98 -13.40 3.13
N HIS A 66 -0.94 -13.08 1.83
CA HIS A 66 -0.29 -13.88 0.80
C HIS A 66 0.90 -13.17 0.15
N GLY A 67 1.14 -11.89 0.46
CA GLY A 67 2.21 -11.10 -0.14
C GLY A 67 1.84 -9.63 -0.29
N VAL A 68 2.69 -8.89 -1.01
CA VAL A 68 2.45 -7.50 -1.39
C VAL A 68 1.94 -7.39 -2.83
N GLU A 69 0.68 -7.00 -2.98
CA GLU A 69 0.01 -6.91 -4.29
C GLU A 69 -0.01 -5.48 -4.83
N ARG A 70 0.17 -5.32 -6.14
CA ARG A 70 0.04 -4.00 -6.79
C ARG A 70 -1.41 -3.53 -6.73
N PHE A 71 -1.65 -2.31 -6.27
CA PHE A 71 -2.99 -1.75 -6.27
C PHE A 71 -3.33 -1.10 -7.61
N VAL A 72 -4.36 -1.63 -8.28
CA VAL A 72 -4.91 -1.03 -9.50
C VAL A 72 -6.16 -0.23 -9.11
N VAL A 73 -6.08 1.08 -9.23
CA VAL A 73 -7.23 1.98 -9.03
C VAL A 73 -8.28 1.62 -10.09
N ARG A 74 -9.38 0.99 -9.67
CA ARG A 74 -10.55 0.83 -10.54
C ARG A 74 -11.17 2.21 -10.73
N ARG A 75 -10.97 2.82 -11.91
CA ARG A 75 -11.73 4.01 -12.31
C ARG A 75 -13.22 3.69 -12.16
N ARG A 76 -13.93 4.40 -11.29
CA ARG A 76 -15.39 4.44 -11.33
C ARG A 76 -15.76 4.90 -12.75
N ARG A 77 -16.39 4.01 -13.54
CA ARG A 77 -17.07 4.42 -14.77
C ARG A 77 -18.18 5.39 -14.31
N ARG A 78 -18.11 6.61 -14.83
CA ARG A 78 -19.20 7.58 -14.72
C ARG A 78 -20.45 7.04 -15.42
#